data_AF-A0A060XH93-F1
#
_entry.id   AF-A0A060XH93-F1
#
_cell.length_a   1.000
_cell.length_b   1.000
_cell.length_c   1.000
_cell.angle_alpha   90.00
_cell.angle_beta   90.00
_cell.angle_gamma   90.00
#
_symmetry.space_group_name_H-M   'P 1'
#
loop_
_entity.id
_entity.type
_entity.pdbx_description
1 polymer ?
#
loop_
_entity_poly.entity_id
_entity_poly.type
_entity_poly.pdbx_seq_one_letter_code
_entity_poly.pdbx_strand_id
1 'polypeptide(L)'
;MMPCAKTRLEANSIAAKMNRFGFMCAVVIWYDTLFKVKITRKSLQVVSLNLSQTVAQLNSTRVFLQDYHSDAAFAGALANANELAEEICIVPCFRVQPIVRPRKKRSLFGYEGEDEPVTDPQQKSKVHFFNQFLDSAIQSVNEGPTELEEQSSVFSFKYNTPPSRTWTLSCLPETAQHSRGPLRTGIPGTSTQKSCVMSSKS
;
A
#
# COMPACT_ATOMS: atom_id res chain seq x y z
N MET A 1 43.69 13.11 9.66
CA MET A 1 43.28 13.95 8.51
C MET A 1 42.13 14.83 8.99
N MET A 2 42.31 16.15 9.06
CA MET A 2 41.27 17.08 9.55
C MET A 2 40.22 17.35 8.45
N PRO A 3 38.91 17.37 8.76
CA PRO A 3 37.89 17.70 7.76
C PRO A 3 38.06 19.13 7.22
N CYS A 4 37.88 19.30 5.91
CA CYS A 4 37.89 20.61 5.25
C CYS A 4 36.90 21.57 5.93
N ALA A 5 37.25 22.85 6.03
CA ALA A 5 36.42 23.86 6.69
C ALA A 5 34.98 23.91 6.16
N LYS A 6 34.79 23.70 4.85
CA LYS A 6 33.46 23.63 4.20
C LYS A 6 32.62 22.48 4.75
N THR A 7 33.18 21.27 4.79
CA THR A 7 32.50 20.07 5.29
C THR A 7 32.08 20.23 6.75
N ARG A 8 32.93 20.86 7.58
CA ARG A 8 32.60 21.14 8.99
C ARG A 8 31.45 22.13 9.12
N LEU A 9 31.43 23.20 8.30
CA LEU A 9 30.34 24.18 8.31
C LEU A 9 29.02 23.57 7.85
N GLU A 10 29.04 22.75 6.80
CA GLU A 10 27.86 22.03 6.30
C GLU A 10 27.31 21.06 7.34
N ALA A 11 28.17 20.23 7.94
CA ALA A 11 27.78 19.31 9.00
C ALA A 11 27.15 20.04 10.19
N ASN A 12 27.75 21.16 10.63
CA ASN A 12 27.20 21.99 11.70
C ASN A 12 25.83 22.59 11.34
N SER A 13 25.66 23.02 10.09
CA SER A 13 24.38 23.54 9.58
C SER A 13 23.29 22.45 9.57
N ILE A 14 23.63 21.23 9.17
CA ILE A 14 22.70 20.08 9.19
C ILE A 14 22.34 19.71 10.63
N ALA A 15 23.34 19.57 11.52
CA ALA A 15 23.11 19.27 12.92
C ALA A 15 22.21 20.33 13.60
N ALA A 16 22.43 21.61 13.28
CA ALA A 16 21.59 22.70 13.78
C ALA A 16 20.15 22.66 13.24
N LYS A 17 19.90 22.03 12.08
CA LYS A 17 18.56 21.80 11.55
C LYS A 17 17.89 20.58 12.17
N MET A 18 18.65 19.50 12.41
CA MET A 18 18.17 18.30 13.11
C MET A 18 17.77 18.63 14.56
N ASN A 19 18.48 19.56 15.19
CA ASN A 19 18.17 20.05 16.54
C ASN A 19 17.06 21.11 16.56
N ARG A 20 16.04 20.99 15.70
CA ARG A 20 14.88 21.88 15.69
C ARG A 20 13.63 21.07 15.95
N PHE A 21 12.71 21.65 16.72
CA PHE A 21 11.42 21.02 17.00
C PHE A 21 10.66 20.61 15.72
N GLY A 22 10.67 21.45 14.68
CA GLY A 22 10.04 21.11 13.40
C GLY A 22 10.63 19.86 12.72
N PHE A 23 11.89 19.53 12.96
CA PHE A 23 12.48 18.27 12.50
C PHE A 23 11.92 17.07 13.28
N MET A 24 11.69 17.22 14.58
CA MET A 24 11.07 16.17 15.42
C MET A 24 9.64 15.88 14.97
N CYS A 25 8.85 16.93 14.73
CA CYS A 25 7.50 16.77 14.17
C CYS A 25 7.56 16.03 12.83
N ALA A 26 8.48 16.42 11.95
CA ALA A 26 8.66 15.74 10.67
C ALA A 26 8.99 14.25 10.84
N VAL A 27 9.89 13.90 11.77
CA VAL A 27 10.24 12.49 12.05
C VAL A 27 9.04 11.68 12.52
N VAL A 28 8.24 12.20 13.44
CA VAL A 28 7.03 11.51 13.94
C VAL A 28 6.04 11.26 12.80
N ILE A 29 5.70 12.31 12.05
CA ILE A 29 4.76 12.24 10.92
C ILE A 29 5.24 11.25 9.85
N TRP A 30 6.53 11.31 9.53
CA TRP A 30 7.16 10.38 8.58
C TRP A 30 7.11 8.95 9.09
N TYR A 31 7.40 8.71 10.37
CA TYR A 31 7.41 7.38 10.95
C TYR A 31 6.01 6.74 10.90
N ASP A 32 4.97 7.45 11.34
CA ASP A 32 3.59 6.95 11.34
C ASP A 32 3.15 6.55 9.93
N THR A 33 3.46 7.40 8.96
CA THR A 33 3.13 7.18 7.55
C THR A 33 3.89 5.98 6.97
N LEU A 34 5.21 5.92 7.19
CA LEU A 34 6.05 4.81 6.72
C LEU A 34 5.65 3.49 7.37
N PHE A 35 5.28 3.51 8.65
CA PHE A 35 4.85 2.31 9.35
C PHE A 35 3.59 1.73 8.73
N LYS A 36 2.58 2.57 8.44
CA LYS A 36 1.36 2.12 7.75
C LYS A 36 1.69 1.56 6.36
N VAL A 37 2.45 2.30 5.56
CA VAL A 37 2.83 1.86 4.20
C VAL A 37 3.62 0.55 4.23
N LYS A 38 4.50 0.36 5.21
CA LYS A 38 5.27 -0.87 5.39
C LYS A 38 4.35 -2.07 5.66
N ILE A 39 3.30 -1.90 6.47
CA ILE A 39 2.29 -2.96 6.71
C ILE A 39 1.59 -3.31 5.40
N THR A 40 1.13 -2.31 4.67
CA THR A 40 0.44 -2.48 3.38
C THR A 40 1.33 -3.19 2.38
N ARG A 41 2.60 -2.79 2.26
CA ARG A 41 3.58 -3.42 1.37
C ARG A 41 3.83 -4.88 1.74
N LYS A 42 3.97 -5.19 3.03
CA LYS A 42 4.12 -6.59 3.47
C LYS A 42 2.90 -7.42 3.11
N SER A 43 1.69 -6.86 3.28
CA SER A 43 0.45 -7.54 2.91
C SER A 43 0.37 -7.82 1.40
N LEU A 44 0.86 -6.91 0.58
CA LEU A 44 0.97 -7.03 -0.88
C LEU A 44 2.02 -8.03 -1.36
N GLN A 45 2.96 -8.43 -0.51
CA GLN A 45 4.05 -9.34 -0.85
C GLN A 45 3.78 -10.80 -0.43
N VAL A 46 2.64 -11.08 0.22
CA VAL A 46 2.27 -12.43 0.64
C VAL A 46 1.90 -13.27 -0.59
N VAL A 47 2.59 -14.39 -0.79
CA VAL A 47 2.50 -15.26 -1.99
C VAL A 47 1.09 -15.78 -2.29
N SER A 48 0.22 -15.91 -1.29
CA SER A 48 -1.19 -16.26 -1.45
C SER A 48 -2.06 -15.04 -1.78
N LEU A 49 -1.72 -14.31 -2.85
CA LEU A 49 -2.32 -13.03 -3.20
C LEU A 49 -3.82 -13.15 -3.49
N ASN A 50 -4.64 -12.83 -2.48
CA ASN A 50 -6.05 -12.51 -2.67
C ASN A 50 -6.14 -11.05 -3.10
N LEU A 51 -6.47 -10.82 -4.37
CA LEU A 51 -6.61 -9.48 -4.92
C LEU A 51 -7.66 -8.64 -4.16
N SER A 52 -8.77 -9.26 -3.74
CA SER A 52 -9.79 -8.61 -2.91
C SER A 52 -9.25 -8.13 -1.57
N GLN A 53 -8.39 -8.93 -0.93
CA GLN A 53 -7.71 -8.57 0.31
C GLN A 53 -6.70 -7.44 0.09
N THR A 54 -5.99 -7.47 -1.03
CA THR A 54 -5.05 -6.43 -1.46
C THR A 54 -5.73 -5.07 -1.62
N VAL A 55 -6.84 -5.03 -2.36
CA VAL A 55 -7.64 -3.80 -2.54
C VAL A 55 -8.16 -3.28 -1.21
N ALA A 56 -8.61 -4.16 -0.31
CA ALA A 56 -9.03 -3.77 1.03
C ALA A 56 -7.89 -3.15 1.87
N GLN A 57 -6.66 -3.66 1.76
CA GLN A 57 -5.49 -3.10 2.47
C GLN A 57 -5.08 -1.72 1.92
N LEU A 58 -5.15 -1.53 0.60
CA LEU A 58 -4.92 -0.23 -0.03
C LEU A 58 -5.97 0.79 0.42
N ASN A 59 -7.25 0.41 0.44
CA ASN A 59 -8.33 1.27 0.95
C ASN A 59 -8.15 1.59 2.44
N SER A 60 -7.74 0.63 3.28
CA SER A 60 -7.43 0.89 4.69
C SER A 60 -6.27 1.89 4.85
N THR A 61 -5.29 1.86 3.95
CA THR A 61 -4.17 2.80 3.95
C THR A 61 -4.63 4.20 3.57
N ARG A 62 -5.50 4.31 2.55
CA ARG A 62 -6.10 5.56 2.12
C ARG A 62 -6.91 6.21 3.24
N VAL A 63 -7.82 5.46 3.86
CA VAL A 63 -8.65 5.96 4.97
C VAL A 63 -7.78 6.42 6.13
N PHE A 64 -6.76 5.63 6.50
CA PHE A 64 -5.81 6.05 7.53
C PHE A 64 -5.14 7.39 7.23
N LEU A 65 -4.66 7.62 6.00
CA LEU A 65 -4.01 8.88 5.64
C LEU A 65 -4.99 10.05 5.65
N GLN A 66 -6.24 9.83 5.26
CA GLN A 66 -7.30 10.85 5.32
C GLN A 66 -7.67 11.21 6.76
N ASP A 67 -7.81 10.21 7.64
CA ASP A 67 -8.08 10.43 9.06
C ASP A 67 -6.89 11.12 9.75
N TYR A 68 -5.67 10.75 9.36
CA TYR A 68 -4.44 11.37 9.85
C TYR A 68 -4.25 12.81 9.36
N HIS A 69 -4.91 13.23 8.27
CA HIS A 69 -4.92 14.63 7.82
C HIS A 69 -5.77 15.56 8.72
N SER A 70 -6.40 15.03 9.78
CA SER A 70 -7.20 15.83 10.72
C SER A 70 -6.36 16.68 11.69
N ASP A 71 -6.98 17.74 12.20
CA ASP A 71 -6.39 18.63 13.22
C ASP A 71 -6.06 17.90 14.52
N ALA A 72 -6.88 16.91 14.89
CA ALA A 72 -6.65 16.07 16.07
C ALA A 72 -5.41 15.20 15.91
N ALA A 73 -5.21 14.61 14.73
CA ALA A 73 -4.01 13.82 14.44
C ALA A 73 -2.74 14.68 14.43
N PHE A 74 -2.83 15.92 13.90
CA PHE A 74 -1.73 16.88 13.99
C PHE A 74 -1.37 17.20 15.44
N ALA A 75 -2.36 17.45 16.31
CA ALA A 75 -2.12 17.69 17.73
C ALA A 75 -1.48 16.47 18.43
N GLY A 76 -1.93 15.25 18.10
CA GLY A 76 -1.32 14.01 18.58
C GLY A 76 0.15 13.86 18.13
N ALA A 77 0.45 14.15 16.87
CA ALA A 77 1.81 14.13 16.35
C ALA A 77 2.71 15.16 17.04
N LEU A 78 2.18 16.35 17.38
CA LEU A 78 2.91 17.34 18.16
C LEU A 78 3.18 16.88 19.59
N ALA A 79 2.24 16.19 20.23
CA ALA A 79 2.43 15.64 21.57
C ALA A 79 3.54 14.58 21.58
N ASN A 80 3.53 13.65 20.62
CA ASN A 80 4.59 12.65 20.47
C ASN A 80 5.94 13.29 20.14
N ALA A 81 5.96 14.32 19.29
CA ALA A 81 7.18 15.06 18.97
C ALA A 81 7.73 15.83 20.17
N ASN A 82 6.84 16.29 21.07
CA ASN A 82 7.23 16.96 22.31
C ASN A 82 7.91 15.96 23.27
N GLU A 83 7.29 14.82 23.53
CA GLU A 83 7.87 13.75 24.35
C GLU A 83 9.26 13.34 23.82
N LEU A 84 9.36 13.14 22.50
CA LEU A 84 10.64 12.79 21.88
C LEU A 84 11.66 13.94 22.01
N ALA A 85 11.24 15.19 21.85
CA ALA A 85 12.13 16.35 21.99
C ALA A 85 12.66 16.50 23.42
N GLU A 86 11.82 16.25 24.43
CA GLU A 86 12.23 16.25 25.84
C GLU A 86 13.29 15.16 26.11
N GLU A 87 13.10 13.95 25.57
CA GLU A 87 14.06 12.84 25.71
C GLU A 87 15.45 13.20 25.16
N ILE A 88 15.50 13.86 24.00
CA ILE A 88 16.76 14.27 23.38
C ILE A 88 17.20 15.70 23.73
N CYS A 89 16.61 16.29 24.79
CA CYS A 89 16.97 17.61 25.33
C CYS A 89 16.86 18.77 24.33
N ILE A 90 15.88 18.71 23.42
CA ILE A 90 15.53 19.79 22.50
C ILE A 90 14.36 20.58 23.07
N VAL A 91 14.44 21.92 23.03
CA VAL A 91 13.32 22.78 23.43
C VAL A 91 12.15 22.60 22.45
N PRO A 92 10.97 22.15 22.91
CA PRO A 92 9.82 21.82 22.08
C PRO A 92 9.03 23.08 21.71
N CYS A 93 9.66 23.98 20.96
CA CYS A 93 9.07 25.24 20.57
C CYS A 93 9.39 25.57 19.12
N PHE A 94 8.36 25.95 18.36
CA PHE A 94 8.55 26.57 17.06
C PHE A 94 9.11 27.99 17.26
N ARG A 95 10.41 28.15 16.98
CA ARG A 95 11.03 29.48 17.02
C ARG A 95 10.31 30.40 16.04
N VAL A 96 9.85 31.55 16.56
CA VAL A 96 9.34 32.65 15.73
C VAL A 96 10.48 33.08 14.80
N GLN A 97 10.32 32.82 13.51
CA GLN A 97 11.26 33.33 12.52
C GLN A 97 11.00 34.82 12.34
N PRO A 98 12.03 35.65 12.13
CA PRO A 98 11.83 37.06 11.78
C PRO A 98 10.88 37.13 10.58
N ILE A 99 9.86 38.00 10.67
CA ILE A 99 8.93 38.25 9.56
C ILE A 99 9.77 38.78 8.38
N VAL A 100 10.11 37.89 7.46
CA VAL A 100 10.71 38.28 6.19
C VAL A 100 9.63 39.03 5.44
N ARG A 101 9.90 40.28 5.05
CA ARG A 101 8.94 41.10 4.28
C ARG A 101 8.39 40.26 3.13
N PRO A 102 7.07 40.00 3.08
CA PRO A 102 6.49 39.22 2.00
C PRO A 102 6.84 39.88 0.68
N ARG A 103 7.28 39.09 -0.30
CA ARG A 103 7.48 39.59 -1.66
C ARG A 103 6.11 40.02 -2.16
N LYS A 104 5.91 41.33 -2.39
CA LYS A 104 4.68 41.84 -3.00
C LYS A 104 4.56 41.24 -4.41
N LYS A 105 3.64 40.29 -4.59
CA LYS A 105 3.23 39.88 -5.94
C LYS A 105 2.50 41.05 -6.56
N ARG A 106 2.82 41.36 -7.82
CA ARG A 106 1.97 42.25 -8.61
C ARG A 106 0.71 41.46 -8.93
N SER A 107 -0.42 41.86 -8.36
CA SER A 107 -1.71 41.39 -8.82
C SER A 107 -1.91 41.85 -10.27
N LEU A 108 -2.32 40.92 -11.13
CA LEU A 108 -2.60 41.20 -12.54
C LEU A 108 -4.03 41.69 -12.74
N PHE A 109 -4.93 41.37 -11.80
CA PHE A 109 -6.35 41.67 -11.86
C PHE A 109 -6.89 42.10 -10.50
N GLY A 110 -7.67 43.18 -10.45
CA GLY A 110 -8.21 43.75 -9.20
C GLY A 110 -9.22 42.89 -8.43
N TYR A 111 -9.52 41.66 -8.88
CA TYR A 111 -10.30 40.69 -8.12
C TYR A 111 -9.44 39.69 -7.33
N GLU A 112 -8.12 39.65 -7.57
CA GLU A 112 -7.20 38.80 -6.81
C GLU A 112 -7.09 39.36 -5.38
N GLY A 113 -7.59 38.60 -4.40
CA GLY A 113 -7.39 38.92 -2.99
C GLY A 113 -5.92 38.81 -2.60
N GLU A 114 -5.50 39.60 -1.60
CA GLU A 114 -4.16 39.47 -1.02
C GLU A 114 -4.07 38.15 -0.23
N ASP A 115 -3.07 37.32 -0.52
CA ASP A 115 -2.78 36.13 0.28
C ASP A 115 -2.28 36.58 1.67
N GLU A 116 -3.08 36.36 2.72
CA GLU A 116 -2.63 36.63 4.09
C GLU A 116 -1.53 35.65 4.51
N PRO A 117 -0.35 36.15 4.91
CA PRO A 117 0.74 35.27 5.34
C PRO A 117 0.39 34.60 6.67
N VAL A 118 0.51 33.27 6.72
CA VAL A 118 0.40 32.50 7.97
C VAL A 118 1.47 32.96 8.94
N THR A 119 1.05 33.71 9.96
CA THR A 119 1.97 34.38 10.88
C THR A 119 2.38 33.47 12.05
N ASP A 120 1.53 32.53 12.43
CA ASP A 120 1.82 31.56 13.49
C ASP A 120 2.77 30.45 13.00
N PRO A 121 3.94 30.24 13.64
CA PRO A 121 4.90 29.20 13.27
C PRO A 121 4.33 27.77 13.29
N GLN A 122 3.43 27.48 14.22
CA GLN A 122 2.79 26.16 14.31
C GLN A 122 1.85 25.94 13.14
N GLN A 123 0.95 26.89 12.87
CA GLN A 123 0.08 26.86 11.70
C GLN A 123 0.88 26.83 10.39
N LYS A 124 2.01 27.53 10.32
CA LYS A 124 2.92 27.50 9.17
C LYS A 124 3.47 26.08 8.97
N SER A 125 3.87 25.39 10.03
CA SER A 125 4.33 24.00 9.95
C SER A 125 3.23 23.04 9.52
N LYS A 126 1.99 23.27 9.98
CA LYS A 126 0.83 22.48 9.59
C LYS A 126 0.56 22.61 8.09
N VAL A 127 0.41 23.86 7.61
CA VAL A 127 0.05 24.12 6.21
C VAL A 127 1.17 23.77 5.24
N HIS A 128 2.42 24.18 5.53
CA HIS A 128 3.52 24.02 4.56
C HIS A 128 4.26 22.70 4.65
N PHE A 129 4.08 21.92 5.72
CA PHE A 129 4.73 20.63 5.86
C PHE A 129 3.73 19.50 6.03
N PHE A 130 2.93 19.52 7.10
CA PHE A 130 2.03 18.40 7.41
C PHE A 130 1.01 18.13 6.30
N ASN A 131 0.25 19.15 5.90
CA ASN A 131 -0.76 19.02 4.85
C ASN A 131 -0.09 18.63 3.51
N GLN A 132 0.93 19.36 3.09
CA GLN A 132 1.62 19.08 1.81
C GLN A 132 2.20 17.66 1.75
N PHE A 133 2.78 17.18 2.85
CA PHE A 133 3.33 15.84 2.94
C PHE A 133 2.22 14.78 2.84
N LEU A 134 1.14 14.94 3.59
CA LEU A 134 0.02 14.00 3.59
C LEU A 134 -0.77 14.03 2.28
N ASP A 135 -0.97 15.20 1.68
CA ASP A 135 -1.58 15.35 0.36
C ASP A 135 -0.78 14.57 -0.69
N SER A 136 0.56 14.69 -0.65
CA SER A 136 1.45 13.93 -1.52
C SER A 136 1.36 12.42 -1.27
N ALA A 137 1.28 12.00 -0.01
CA ALA A 137 1.13 10.59 0.34
C ALA A 137 -0.23 10.02 -0.10
N ILE A 138 -1.32 10.77 0.11
CA ILE A 138 -2.68 10.41 -0.33
C ILE A 138 -2.71 10.31 -1.86
N GLN A 139 -2.15 11.29 -2.58
CA GLN A 139 -2.07 11.26 -4.03
C GLN A 139 -1.31 10.02 -4.52
N SER A 140 -0.15 9.72 -3.93
CA SER A 140 0.64 8.53 -4.27
C SER A 140 -0.14 7.22 -4.04
N VAL A 141 -0.91 7.14 -2.95
CA VAL A 141 -1.77 5.98 -2.67
C VAL A 141 -3.00 5.93 -3.57
N ASN A 142 -3.42 7.04 -4.18
CA ASN A 142 -4.56 7.07 -5.11
C ASN A 142 -4.17 6.71 -6.54
N GLU A 143 -2.95 7.05 -6.96
CA GLU A 143 -2.41 6.72 -8.30
C GLU A 143 -1.99 5.24 -8.41
N GLY A 144 -1.61 4.59 -7.31
CA GLY A 144 -1.21 3.18 -7.32
C GLY A 144 -2.33 2.16 -7.61
N PRO A 145 -3.53 2.28 -7.02
CA PRO A 145 -4.66 1.37 -7.21
C PRO A 145 -5.21 1.37 -8.63
N THR A 146 -5.22 2.50 -9.33
CA THR A 146 -5.70 2.57 -10.73
C THR A 146 -4.84 1.70 -11.65
N GLU A 147 -3.52 1.71 -11.46
CA GLU A 147 -2.62 0.79 -12.15
C GLU A 147 -2.89 -0.66 -11.74
N LEU A 148 -3.06 -0.95 -10.44
CA LEU A 148 -3.33 -2.31 -9.97
C LEU A 148 -4.71 -2.85 -10.40
N GLU A 149 -5.73 -2.00 -10.58
CA GLU A 149 -7.05 -2.36 -11.08
C GLU A 149 -7.03 -2.67 -12.58
N GLU A 150 -6.29 -1.88 -13.38
CA GLU A 150 -6.04 -2.17 -14.80
C GLU A 150 -5.25 -3.48 -14.96
N GLN A 151 -4.18 -3.66 -14.18
CA GLN A 151 -3.41 -4.90 -14.18
C GLN A 151 -4.26 -6.08 -13.65
N SER A 152 -5.11 -5.87 -12.65
CA SER A 152 -6.07 -6.87 -12.17
C SER A 152 -7.00 -7.33 -13.30
N SER A 153 -7.55 -6.40 -14.08
CA SER A 153 -8.39 -6.74 -15.24
C SER A 153 -7.63 -7.63 -16.22
N VAL A 154 -6.39 -7.27 -16.54
CA VAL A 154 -5.52 -8.04 -17.45
C VAL A 154 -5.09 -9.39 -16.88
N PHE A 155 -4.81 -9.48 -15.57
CA PHE A 155 -4.29 -10.68 -14.92
C PHE A 155 -5.35 -11.57 -14.27
N SER A 156 -6.60 -11.10 -14.12
CA SER A 156 -7.73 -11.89 -13.62
C SER A 156 -7.92 -13.18 -14.42
N PHE A 157 -7.61 -13.15 -15.71
CA PHE A 157 -7.61 -14.32 -16.60
C PHE A 157 -6.62 -15.42 -16.18
N LYS A 158 -5.46 -15.06 -15.62
CA LYS A 158 -4.44 -16.05 -15.20
C LYS A 158 -4.76 -16.68 -13.84
N TYR A 159 -5.31 -15.90 -12.92
CA TYR A 159 -5.62 -16.35 -11.55
C TYR A 159 -7.01 -17.01 -11.43
N ASN A 160 -7.90 -16.83 -12.41
CA ASN A 160 -9.16 -17.57 -12.52
C ASN A 160 -9.00 -18.92 -13.25
N THR A 161 -7.80 -19.49 -13.24
CA THR A 161 -7.61 -20.85 -13.72
C THR A 161 -8.23 -21.79 -12.68
N PRO A 162 -9.27 -22.58 -13.03
CA PRO A 162 -9.78 -23.58 -12.11
C PRO A 162 -8.61 -24.48 -11.69
N PRO A 163 -8.51 -24.88 -10.41
CA PRO A 163 -7.45 -25.77 -9.96
C PRO A 163 -7.44 -26.95 -10.91
N SER A 164 -6.28 -27.18 -11.55
CA SER A 164 -6.07 -28.20 -12.57
C SER A 164 -6.80 -29.45 -12.13
N ARG A 165 -7.91 -29.78 -12.80
CA ARG A 165 -8.63 -31.01 -12.54
C ARG A 165 -7.59 -32.12 -12.68
N THR A 166 -7.24 -32.74 -11.56
CA THR A 166 -6.73 -34.12 -11.61
C THR A 166 -7.77 -34.85 -12.45
N TRP A 167 -7.35 -35.36 -13.60
CA TRP A 167 -8.22 -36.03 -14.55
C TRP A 167 -8.86 -37.25 -13.88
N THR A 168 -9.96 -37.07 -13.15
CA THR A 168 -10.85 -38.18 -12.84
C THR A 168 -11.58 -38.49 -14.12
N LEU A 169 -11.51 -39.76 -14.52
CA LEU A 169 -12.09 -40.38 -15.73
C LEU A 169 -13.63 -40.27 -15.84
N SER A 170 -14.27 -39.29 -15.19
CA SER A 170 -15.72 -39.12 -15.16
C SER A 170 -16.24 -38.09 -16.17
N CYS A 171 -15.40 -37.54 -17.04
CA CYS A 171 -15.81 -36.53 -18.03
C CYS A 171 -15.28 -36.81 -19.45
N LEU A 172 -15.33 -38.07 -19.90
CA LEU A 172 -15.19 -38.37 -21.33
C LEU A 172 -16.60 -38.40 -21.97
N PRO A 173 -16.90 -37.60 -23.01
CA PRO A 173 -18.18 -37.69 -23.70
C PRO A 173 -18.33 -39.05 -24.39
N GLU A 174 -19.50 -39.64 -24.22
CA GLU A 174 -19.90 -40.99 -24.64
C GLU A 174 -20.15 -41.11 -26.16
N THR A 175 -19.41 -40.36 -26.98
CA THR A 175 -19.57 -40.36 -28.45
C THR A 175 -18.49 -41.16 -29.18
N ALA A 176 -17.54 -41.76 -28.45
CA ALA A 176 -16.49 -42.60 -29.02
C ALA A 176 -16.76 -44.12 -28.96
N GLN A 177 -17.99 -44.57 -28.70
CA GLN A 177 -18.33 -46.01 -28.63
C GLN A 177 -18.90 -46.62 -29.93
N HIS A 178 -19.12 -45.86 -31.02
CA HIS A 178 -19.80 -46.39 -32.21
C HIS A 178 -18.96 -46.59 -33.48
N SER A 179 -17.63 -46.68 -33.36
CA SER A 179 -16.76 -46.93 -34.51
C SER A 179 -15.67 -47.96 -34.20
N ARG A 180 -16.07 -49.22 -34.04
CA ARG A 180 -15.21 -50.37 -34.39
C ARG A 180 -16.12 -51.47 -34.95
N GLY A 181 -16.14 -51.57 -36.28
CA GLY A 181 -16.72 -52.72 -36.98
C GLY A 181 -15.99 -54.02 -36.61
N PRO A 182 -16.60 -55.18 -36.88
CA PRO A 182 -16.08 -56.46 -36.43
C PRO A 182 -14.94 -56.94 -37.34
N LEU A 183 -13.75 -57.12 -36.78
CA LEU A 183 -12.70 -57.92 -37.41
C LEU A 183 -12.71 -59.33 -36.82
N ARG A 184 -13.09 -60.24 -37.71
CA ARG A 184 -13.20 -61.69 -37.58
C ARG A 184 -11.81 -62.32 -37.52
N THR A 185 -11.55 -63.15 -36.51
CA THR A 185 -10.70 -64.38 -36.48
C THR A 185 -10.79 -64.87 -35.02
N GLY A 186 -11.06 -66.12 -34.64
CA GLY A 186 -10.94 -67.42 -35.27
C GLY A 186 -10.04 -68.29 -34.39
N ILE A 187 -10.61 -69.38 -33.85
CA ILE A 187 -9.96 -70.62 -33.31
C ILE A 187 -9.86 -70.76 -31.76
N PRO A 188 -10.09 -71.99 -31.21
CA PRO A 188 -10.82 -72.25 -29.96
C PRO A 188 -10.03 -73.02 -28.87
N GLY A 189 -10.63 -73.16 -27.67
CA GLY A 189 -10.18 -74.10 -26.63
C GLY A 189 -10.99 -73.93 -25.33
N THR A 190 -12.11 -74.64 -25.17
CA THR A 190 -12.33 -75.79 -24.27
C THR A 190 -12.48 -75.49 -22.77
N SER A 191 -13.70 -75.78 -22.28
CA SER A 191 -14.03 -76.26 -20.93
C SER A 191 -13.96 -75.20 -19.80
N THR A 192 -14.82 -75.10 -18.79
CA THR A 192 -15.74 -76.04 -18.12
C THR A 192 -16.75 -75.23 -17.29
N GLN A 193 -17.95 -75.77 -17.13
CA GLN A 193 -19.04 -75.35 -16.22
C GLN A 193 -18.61 -74.95 -14.81
N LYS A 194 -19.40 -74.04 -14.19
CA LYS A 194 -20.14 -74.20 -12.91
C LYS A 194 -20.77 -72.82 -12.58
N SER A 195 -22.08 -72.63 -12.71
CA SER A 195 -23.18 -73.07 -11.84
C SER A 195 -23.31 -72.26 -10.54
N CYS A 196 -24.53 -71.74 -10.32
CA CYS A 196 -25.21 -71.52 -9.03
C CYS A 196 -24.71 -70.37 -8.12
N VAL A 197 -25.51 -69.57 -7.41
CA VAL A 197 -26.95 -69.55 -7.06
C VAL A 197 -27.35 -68.09 -6.76
N MET A 198 -28.61 -67.76 -7.03
CA MET A 198 -29.30 -66.56 -6.56
C MET A 198 -29.67 -66.62 -5.06
N SER A 199 -29.61 -65.49 -4.36
CA SER A 199 -30.56 -65.15 -3.28
C SER A 199 -30.46 -63.65 -3.00
N SER A 200 -31.31 -62.80 -3.58
CA SER A 200 -32.62 -62.35 -3.07
C SER A 200 -32.62 -61.84 -1.62
N LYS A 201 -32.76 -60.51 -1.53
CA LYS A 201 -33.64 -59.71 -0.65
C LYS A 201 -34.10 -60.33 0.67
N SER A 202 -33.89 -59.60 1.77
CA SER A 202 -34.93 -58.70 2.31
C SER A 202 -34.30 -57.58 3.12
#